data_AF-A0A7K2QF15-F1
#
_entry.id   AF-A0A7K2QF15-F1
#
_cell.length_a   1.000
_cell.length_b   1.000
_cell.length_c   1.000
_cell.angle_alpha   90.00
_cell.angle_beta   90.00
_cell.angle_gamma   90.00
#
_symmetry.space_group_name_H-M   'P 1'
#
loop_
_entity.id
_entity.type
_entity.pdbx_description
1 polymer ?
#
loop_
_entity_poly.entity_id
_entity_poly.type
_entity_poly.pdbx_seq_one_letter_code
_entity_poly.pdbx_strand_id
1 'polypeptide(L)'
;WLAELGGPVDTYNQSLVLRTPPGFGAAAAVRTVQALLDTHEMLRLRLPDGIGATGAEPVVPPAGSVAAADLLEHVDARGRAEAELPALTR
;
A
#
# COMPACT_ATOMS: atom_id res chain seq x y z
N TRP A 1 -16.06 15.42 -1.36
CA TRP A 1 -15.92 15.34 0.11
C TRP A 1 -14.49 15.55 0.61
N LEU A 2 -13.54 14.59 0.52
CA LEU A 2 -12.18 14.79 1.08
C LEU A 2 -11.44 16.00 0.45
N ALA A 3 -11.52 16.15 -0.87
CA ALA A 3 -10.97 17.31 -1.58
C ALA A 3 -11.60 18.65 -1.15
N GLU A 4 -12.87 18.65 -0.70
CA GLU A 4 -13.57 19.86 -0.26
C GLU A 4 -13.12 20.31 1.14
N LEU A 5 -12.44 19.45 1.91
CA LEU A 5 -11.91 19.81 3.23
C LEU A 5 -10.66 20.69 3.16
N GLY A 6 -10.02 20.81 1.98
CA GLY A 6 -8.93 21.77 1.72
C GLY A 6 -7.64 21.56 2.53
N GLY A 7 -7.48 20.43 3.22
CA GLY A 7 -6.29 20.09 4.01
C GLY A 7 -5.25 19.26 3.23
N PRO A 8 -4.03 19.11 3.78
CA PRO A 8 -3.03 18.22 3.21
C PRO A 8 -3.51 16.76 3.26
N VAL A 9 -3.37 16.08 2.14
CA VAL A 9 -3.91 14.74 1.85
C VAL A 9 -2.82 13.78 1.41
N ASP A 10 -1.68 14.33 1.02
CA ASP A 10 -0.43 13.64 0.68
C ASP A 10 0.19 12.91 1.88
N THR A 11 -0.12 13.33 3.11
CA THR A 11 0.36 12.69 4.33
C THR A 11 -0.67 11.77 4.99
N TYR A 12 -1.89 11.68 4.45
CA TYR A 12 -2.95 10.88 5.05
C TYR A 12 -2.83 9.41 4.63
N ASN A 13 -2.50 8.54 5.58
CA ASN A 13 -2.44 7.09 5.38
C ASN A 13 -3.02 6.34 6.59
N GLN A 14 -3.46 5.12 6.35
CA GLN A 14 -3.92 4.19 7.39
C GLN A 14 -3.08 2.91 7.31
N SER A 15 -2.54 2.47 8.44
CA SER A 15 -1.71 1.27 8.53
C SER A 15 -2.16 0.36 9.67
N LEU A 16 -1.94 -0.94 9.50
CA LEU A 16 -2.24 -1.98 10.48
C LEU A 16 -1.18 -3.09 10.40
N VAL A 17 -0.80 -3.65 11.54
CA VAL A 17 0.08 -4.82 11.61
C VAL A 17 -0.75 -6.11 11.65
N LEU A 18 -0.38 -7.07 10.80
CA LEU A 18 -1.02 -8.39 10.72
C LEU A 18 -0.03 -9.49 11.11
N ARG A 19 -0.47 -10.44 11.94
CA ARG A 19 0.26 -11.68 12.20
C ARG A 19 -0.10 -12.72 11.15
N THR A 20 0.91 -13.24 10.46
CA THR A 20 0.71 -14.22 9.39
C THR A 20 0.75 -15.64 9.93
N PRO A 21 0.12 -16.61 9.24
CA PRO A 21 0.31 -18.03 9.55
C PRO A 21 1.78 -18.47 9.41
N PRO A 22 2.18 -19.57 10.07
CA PRO A 22 3.50 -20.17 9.86
C PRO A 22 3.76 -20.47 8.38
N GLY A 23 4.97 -20.18 7.91
CA GLY A 23 5.38 -20.42 6.52
C GLY A 23 4.94 -19.34 5.52
N PHE A 24 4.22 -18.30 5.96
CA PHE A 24 3.96 -17.14 5.12
C PHE A 24 5.25 -16.33 4.89
N GLY A 25 5.77 -16.37 3.67
CA GLY A 25 7.01 -15.70 3.28
C GLY A 25 6.83 -14.67 2.18
N ALA A 26 7.94 -14.05 1.73
CA ALA A 26 7.95 -12.96 0.75
C ALA A 26 7.15 -13.28 -0.52
N ALA A 27 7.34 -14.47 -1.10
CA ALA A 27 6.63 -14.87 -2.31
C ALA A 27 5.11 -15.01 -2.10
N ALA A 28 4.68 -15.43 -0.90
CA ALA A 28 3.26 -15.47 -0.55
C ALA A 28 2.70 -14.05 -0.38
N ALA A 29 3.44 -13.15 0.28
CA ALA A 29 3.08 -11.75 0.41
C ALA A 29 2.87 -11.06 -0.96
N VAL A 30 3.81 -11.24 -1.89
CA VAL A 30 3.71 -10.69 -3.25
C VAL A 30 2.45 -11.19 -3.95
N ARG A 31 2.17 -12.50 -3.92
CA ARG A 31 0.94 -13.05 -4.55
C ARG A 31 -0.34 -12.53 -3.92
N THR A 32 -0.38 -12.45 -2.59
CA THR A 32 -1.56 -11.94 -1.87
C THR A 32 -1.81 -10.48 -2.21
N VAL A 33 -0.78 -9.64 -2.17
CA VAL A 33 -0.92 -8.21 -2.49
C VAL A 33 -1.26 -8.02 -3.97
N GLN A 34 -0.68 -8.81 -4.88
CA GLN A 34 -1.06 -8.76 -6.30
C GLN A 34 -2.54 -9.09 -6.50
N ALA A 35 -3.06 -10.14 -5.85
CA ALA A 35 -4.47 -10.50 -5.94
C ALA A 35 -5.39 -9.38 -5.40
N LEU A 36 -4.99 -8.70 -4.32
CA LEU A 36 -5.72 -7.54 -3.81
C LEU A 36 -5.71 -6.38 -4.81
N LEU A 37 -4.55 -6.03 -5.35
CA LEU A 37 -4.43 -4.98 -6.37
C LEU A 37 -5.31 -5.31 -7.57
N ASP A 38 -5.20 -6.51 -8.13
CA ASP A 38 -5.95 -6.91 -9.33
C ASP A 38 -7.46 -6.90 -9.09
N THR A 39 -7.91 -7.29 -7.90
CA THR A 39 -9.34 -7.32 -7.53
C THR A 39 -9.90 -5.93 -7.22
N HIS A 40 -9.11 -5.03 -6.63
CA HIS A 40 -9.59 -3.76 -6.10
C HIS A 40 -9.08 -2.56 -6.90
N GLU A 41 -9.93 -1.99 -7.74
CA GLU A 41 -9.63 -0.79 -8.54
C GLU A 41 -9.16 0.40 -7.69
N MET A 42 -9.76 0.62 -6.53
CA MET A 42 -9.39 1.71 -5.61
C MET A 42 -7.95 1.64 -5.12
N LEU A 43 -7.35 0.44 -5.04
CA LEU A 43 -5.94 0.29 -4.64
C LEU A 43 -4.96 0.65 -5.77
N ARG A 44 -5.44 0.74 -7.02
CA ARG A 44 -4.65 1.12 -8.20
C ARG A 44 -4.98 2.52 -8.70
N LEU A 45 -6.02 3.15 -8.17
CA LEU A 45 -6.48 4.48 -8.57
C LEU A 45 -5.37 5.51 -8.44
N ARG A 46 -5.23 6.34 -9.47
CA ARG A 46 -4.28 7.45 -9.54
C ARG A 46 -5.05 8.75 -9.79
N LEU A 47 -4.55 9.82 -9.21
CA LEU A 47 -5.00 11.19 -9.47
C LEU A 47 -3.82 11.95 -10.06
N PRO A 48 -3.68 11.99 -11.39
CA PRO A 48 -2.52 12.60 -12.05
C PRO A 48 -2.30 14.07 -11.66
N ASP A 49 -3.40 14.80 -11.46
CA ASP A 49 -3.39 16.21 -11.09
C ASP A 49 -3.28 16.43 -9.56
N GLY A 50 -3.13 15.35 -8.79
CA GLY A 50 -3.08 15.38 -7.34
C GLY A 50 -4.45 15.41 -6.67
N ILE A 51 -4.48 15.06 -5.38
CA ILE A 51 -5.70 15.13 -4.58
C ILE A 51 -5.99 16.61 -4.26
N GLY A 52 -7.20 17.08 -4.59
CA GLY A 52 -7.63 18.47 -4.31
C GLY A 52 -7.58 19.41 -5.52
N ALA A 53 -7.02 18.98 -6.66
CA ALA A 53 -7.16 19.73 -7.90
C ALA A 53 -8.62 19.68 -8.39
N THR A 54 -9.20 20.84 -8.64
CA THR A 54 -10.56 20.97 -9.19
C THR A 54 -10.60 20.35 -10.59
N GLY A 55 -11.44 19.34 -10.79
CA GLY A 55 -11.55 18.63 -12.07
C GLY A 55 -10.54 17.49 -12.26
N ALA A 56 -9.77 17.10 -11.23
CA ALA A 56 -8.88 15.95 -11.30
C ALA A 56 -9.67 14.69 -11.69
N GLU A 57 -9.38 14.13 -12.85
CA GLU A 57 -10.02 12.92 -13.32
C GLU A 57 -9.26 11.69 -12.79
N PRO A 58 -9.89 10.85 -11.96
CA PRO A 58 -9.25 9.65 -11.45
C PRO A 58 -9.02 8.66 -12.59
N VAL A 59 -7.80 8.14 -12.67
CA VAL A 59 -7.43 7.09 -13.61
C VAL A 59 -7.27 5.79 -12.83
N VAL A 60 -7.96 4.75 -13.28
CA VAL A 60 -7.77 3.39 -12.80
C VAL A 60 -6.99 2.64 -13.87
N PRO A 61 -5.69 2.36 -13.66
CA PRO A 61 -4.93 1.46 -14.52
C PRO A 61 -5.62 0.08 -14.64
N PRO A 62 -5.30 -0.79 -15.60
CA PRO A 62 -5.87 -2.14 -15.67
C PRO A 62 -5.27 -3.08 -14.60
N ALA A 63 -5.94 -4.20 -14.30
CA ALA A 63 -5.39 -5.23 -13.41
C ALA A 63 -4.04 -5.73 -13.97
N GLY A 64 -3.09 -6.07 -13.09
CA GLY A 64 -1.74 -6.49 -13.46
C GLY A 64 -0.78 -5.36 -13.88
N SER A 65 -1.25 -4.11 -14.01
CA SER A 65 -0.38 -2.98 -14.38
C SER A 65 0.49 -2.43 -13.25
N VAL A 66 0.21 -2.82 -12.00
CA VAL A 66 1.00 -2.49 -10.82
C VAL A 66 1.55 -3.78 -10.26
N ALA A 67 2.88 -3.93 -10.27
CA ALA A 67 3.55 -5.11 -9.75
C ALA A 67 3.71 -5.00 -8.23
N ALA A 68 3.10 -5.93 -7.49
CA ALA A 68 3.17 -5.95 -6.03
C ALA A 68 4.61 -6.07 -5.49
N ALA A 69 5.51 -6.70 -6.26
CA ALA A 69 6.92 -6.83 -5.90
C ALA A 69 7.63 -5.47 -5.77
N ASP A 70 7.20 -4.46 -6.51
CA ASP A 70 7.76 -3.11 -6.46
C ASP A 70 7.23 -2.30 -5.27
N LEU A 71 6.17 -2.78 -4.61
CA LEU A 71 5.52 -2.13 -3.47
C LEU A 71 5.85 -2.78 -2.12
N LEU A 72 6.59 -3.90 -2.14
CA LEU A 72 6.88 -4.69 -0.94
C LEU A 72 8.37 -4.64 -0.62
N GLU A 73 8.66 -4.30 0.64
CA GLU A 73 9.99 -4.42 1.21
C GLU A 73 10.02 -5.61 2.18
N HIS A 74 11.05 -6.46 2.05
CA HIS A 74 11.29 -7.54 3.01
C HIS A 74 12.43 -7.12 3.94
N VAL A 75 12.15 -7.06 5.24
CA VAL A 75 13.15 -6.80 6.26
C VAL A 75 13.32 -8.04 7.14
N ASP A 76 14.55 -8.53 7.24
CA ASP A 76 14.87 -9.66 8.11
C ASP A 76 14.96 -9.22 9.58
N ALA A 77 13.99 -9.64 10.37
CA ALA A 77 13.89 -9.35 11.79
C ALA A 77 14.26 -10.54 12.69
N ARG A 78 14.88 -11.61 12.15
CA ARG A 78 15.25 -12.77 12.95
C ARG A 78 16.22 -12.37 14.09
N GLY A 79 15.93 -12.86 15.29
CA GLY A 79 16.73 -12.55 16.48
C GLY A 79 16.51 -11.15 17.07
N ARG A 80 15.55 -10.37 16.53
CA ARG A 80 15.14 -9.08 17.10
C ARG A 80 13.99 -9.27 18.09
N ALA A 81 13.97 -8.45 19.14
CA ALA A 81 12.83 -8.32 20.02
C ALA A 81 11.68 -7.57 19.34
N GLU A 82 10.44 -7.85 19.75
CA GLU A 82 9.24 -7.22 19.19
C GLU A 82 9.27 -5.68 19.32
N ALA A 83 9.87 -5.17 20.40
CA ALA A 83 10.06 -3.73 20.64
C ALA A 83 11.02 -3.05 19.66
N GLU A 84 11.89 -3.81 18.98
CA GLU A 84 12.84 -3.28 17.98
C GLU A 84 12.22 -3.21 16.58
N LEU A 85 11.11 -3.91 16.32
CA LEU A 85 10.51 -4.01 14.99
C LEU A 85 10.05 -2.68 14.39
N PRO A 86 9.45 -1.74 15.15
CA PRO A 86 9.05 -0.46 14.58
C PRO A 86 10.21 0.35 14.00
N ALA A 87 11.43 0.19 14.52
CA ALA A 87 12.62 0.87 14.02
C ALA A 87 13.15 0.26 12.71
N LEU A 88 12.67 -0.92 12.32
CA LEU A 88 13.05 -1.59 11.07
C LEU A 88 12.19 -1.16 9.88
N THR A 89 11.06 -0.51 10.14
CA THR A 89 10.15 0.03 9.12
C THR A 89 10.32 1.54 9.05
N ARG A 90 10.39 2.11 7.85
CA ARG A 90 10.49 3.57 7.63
C ARG A 90 9.24 4.32 8.09
#